data_AF-A0A7J0EBQ8-F1
#
_entry.id   AF-A0A7J0EBQ8-F1
#
_cell.length_a   1.000
_cell.length_b   1.000
_cell.length_c   1.000
_cell.angle_alpha   90.00
_cell.angle_beta   90.00
_cell.angle_gamma   90.00
#
_symmetry.space_group_name_H-M   'P 1'
#
loop_
_entity.id
_entity.type
_entity.pdbx_description
1 polymer ?
#
loop_
_entity_poly.entity_id
_entity_poly.type
_entity_poly.pdbx_seq_one_letter_code
_entity_poly.pdbx_strand_id
1 'polypeptide(L)'
;MSATTRFLGLPLPPFLKIDVVPELLQGIISRKSGKVDLQFKAKFWFSIGSIYRAPPLLVETVLTSEESKGRLRSGRGERLNEEGKCRLVGVATVDPIDDPFMDSFLRLPTECLAVLNATISFSAS
;
A
#
# COMPACT_ATOMS: atom_id res chain seq x y z
N MET A 1 -2.36 26.99 6.37
CA MET A 1 -2.30 26.99 4.89
C MET A 1 -1.76 25.64 4.43
N SER A 2 -2.38 25.11 3.37
CA SER A 2 -2.27 23.79 2.73
C SER A 2 -1.15 22.85 3.21
N ALA A 3 -1.50 21.81 3.97
CA ALA A 3 -0.61 20.66 4.16
C ALA A 3 -0.74 19.77 2.93
N THR A 4 0.27 19.80 2.05
CA THR A 4 0.38 18.83 0.96
C THR A 4 0.40 17.41 1.54
N THR A 5 -0.41 16.52 0.96
CA THR A 5 -0.41 15.09 1.27
C THR A 5 1.02 14.57 1.36
N ARG A 6 1.33 13.82 2.42
CA ARG A 6 2.63 13.17 2.59
C ARG A 6 2.56 11.79 1.95
N PHE A 7 3.30 11.58 0.86
CA PHE A 7 3.52 10.23 0.34
C PHE A 7 4.79 9.69 1.00
N LEU A 8 4.67 8.58 1.72
CA LEU A 8 5.75 7.97 2.52
C LEU A 8 6.37 8.87 3.63
N GLY A 9 5.79 10.04 3.90
CA GLY A 9 6.27 11.01 4.89
C GLY A 9 6.98 12.24 4.31
N LEU A 10 7.09 12.33 2.99
CA LEU A 10 7.78 13.40 2.27
C LEU A 10 6.78 14.38 1.63
N PRO A 11 7.13 15.67 1.50
CA PRO A 11 6.33 16.60 0.72
C PRO A 11 6.30 16.14 -0.75
N LEU A 12 5.10 16.04 -1.31
CA LEU A 12 4.91 15.67 -2.72
C LEU A 12 5.59 16.70 -3.63
N PRO A 13 6.45 16.28 -4.58
CA PRO A 13 6.98 17.16 -5.61
C PRO A 13 5.82 17.73 -6.44
N PRO A 14 5.90 18.99 -6.88
CA PRO A 14 4.91 19.55 -7.78
C PRO A 14 4.85 18.72 -9.07
N PHE A 15 3.64 18.51 -9.59
CA PHE A 15 3.37 17.71 -10.80
C PHE A 15 3.73 16.22 -10.72
N LEU A 16 3.91 15.66 -9.52
CA LEU A 16 4.05 14.22 -9.35
C LEU A 16 2.73 13.51 -9.73
N LYS A 17 2.83 12.56 -10.64
CA LYS A 17 1.77 11.60 -10.96
C LYS A 17 2.24 10.20 -10.59
N ILE A 18 1.35 9.46 -9.94
CA ILE A 18 1.56 8.07 -9.55
C ILE A 18 0.48 7.22 -10.22
N ASP A 19 0.87 6.35 -11.16
CA ASP A 19 -0.03 5.35 -11.72
C ASP A 19 0.14 4.03 -10.96
N VAL A 20 -0.96 3.50 -10.42
CA VAL A 20 -0.96 2.23 -9.69
C VAL A 20 -1.47 1.14 -10.61
N VAL A 21 -0.65 0.13 -10.86
CA VAL A 21 -1.00 -1.04 -11.68
C VAL A 21 -1.06 -2.26 -10.75
N PRO A 22 -2.27 -2.72 -10.37
CA PRO A 22 -2.43 -3.91 -9.55
C PRO A 22 -1.97 -5.16 -10.30
N GLU A 23 -1.23 -6.03 -9.63
CA GLU A 23 -0.81 -7.34 -10.15
C GLU A 23 -1.51 -8.49 -9.44
N LEU A 24 -1.75 -8.36 -8.13
CA LEU A 24 -2.35 -9.42 -7.33
C LEU A 24 -3.18 -8.84 -6.17
N LEU A 25 -4.38 -9.38 -6.00
CA LEU A 25 -5.16 -9.23 -4.78
C LEU A 25 -5.95 -10.52 -4.53
N GLN A 26 -5.43 -11.40 -3.68
CA GLN A 26 -6.04 -12.70 -3.42
C GLN A 26 -5.75 -13.17 -2.00
N GLY A 27 -6.58 -14.05 -1.45
CA GLY A 27 -6.31 -14.64 -0.16
C GLY A 27 -7.55 -15.23 0.49
N ILE A 28 -7.61 -15.17 1.81
CA ILE A 28 -8.60 -15.88 2.60
C ILE A 28 -9.40 -14.89 3.44
N ILE A 29 -10.72 -15.08 3.43
CA ILE A 29 -11.65 -14.40 4.32
C ILE A 29 -12.36 -15.46 5.16
N SER A 30 -12.09 -15.49 6.45
CA SER A 30 -12.79 -16.34 7.41
C SER A 30 -14.11 -15.69 7.80
N ARG A 31 -15.23 -16.17 7.25
CA ARG A 31 -16.57 -15.68 7.63
C ARG A 31 -16.91 -15.91 9.10
N LYS A 32 -16.32 -16.94 9.73
CA LYS A 32 -16.57 -17.26 11.14
C LYS A 32 -15.85 -16.29 12.08
N SER A 33 -14.58 -15.97 11.81
CA SER A 33 -13.79 -15.13 12.71
C SER A 33 -13.72 -13.67 12.29
N GLY A 34 -14.15 -13.33 11.07
CA GLY A 34 -13.97 -12.02 10.45
C GLY A 34 -12.52 -11.74 10.03
N LYS A 35 -11.61 -12.71 10.19
CA LYS A 35 -10.20 -12.54 9.81
C LYS A 35 -10.07 -12.49 8.29
N VAL A 36 -9.33 -11.51 7.79
CA VAL A 36 -9.03 -11.33 6.36
C VAL A 36 -7.52 -11.24 6.18
N ASP A 37 -6.97 -12.06 5.30
CA ASP A 37 -5.58 -12.02 4.89
C ASP A 37 -5.52 -12.06 3.36
N LEU A 38 -5.06 -10.97 2.73
CA LEU A 38 -4.95 -10.84 1.27
C LEU A 38 -3.51 -10.54 0.87
N GLN A 39 -2.92 -11.37 0.02
CA GLN A 39 -1.72 -11.03 -0.72
C GLN A 39 -2.03 -9.85 -1.64
N PHE A 40 -1.23 -8.79 -1.55
CA PHE A 40 -1.32 -7.61 -2.37
C PHE A 40 0.01 -7.41 -3.09
N LYS A 41 -0.08 -7.20 -4.41
CA LYS A 41 1.06 -6.85 -5.26
C LYS A 41 0.64 -5.78 -6.25
N ALA A 42 1.40 -4.70 -6.34
CA ALA A 42 1.15 -3.65 -7.33
C ALA A 42 2.45 -2.92 -7.69
N LYS A 43 2.48 -2.40 -8.91
CA LYS A 43 3.52 -1.50 -9.41
C LYS A 43 3.05 -0.05 -9.30
N PHE A 44 3.88 0.80 -8.73
CA PHE A 44 3.63 2.24 -8.61
C PHE A 44 4.59 2.97 -9.55
N TRP A 45 4.04 3.53 -10.63
CA TRP A 45 4.81 4.26 -11.64
C TRP A 45 4.83 5.75 -11.29
N PHE A 46 6.03 6.30 -11.12
CA PHE A 46 6.22 7.71 -10.77
C PHE A 46 6.60 8.51 -12.00
N SER A 47 5.96 9.64 -12.19
CA SER A 47 6.31 10.61 -13.23
C SER A 47 6.18 12.04 -12.71
N ILE A 48 7.01 12.95 -13.22
CA ILE A 48 6.97 14.37 -12.90
C ILE A 48 6.89 15.14 -14.21
N GLY A 49 5.75 15.81 -14.43
CA GLY A 49 5.45 16.48 -15.69
C GLY A 49 5.60 15.54 -16.90
N SER A 50 6.05 16.07 -18.04
CA SER A 50 6.31 15.30 -19.27
C SER A 50 7.74 14.79 -19.39
N ILE A 51 8.63 15.17 -18.46
CA ILE A 51 10.09 15.08 -18.65
C ILE A 51 10.69 13.91 -17.88
N TYR A 52 10.11 13.53 -16.75
CA TYR A 52 10.68 12.51 -15.87
C TYR A 52 9.71 11.35 -15.64
N ARG A 53 10.23 10.13 -15.78
CA ARG A 53 9.55 8.86 -15.45
C ARG A 53 10.56 7.92 -14.80
N ALA A 54 10.25 7.49 -13.58
CA ALA A 54 11.05 6.49 -12.87
C ALA A 54 10.61 5.07 -13.27
N PRO A 55 11.48 4.06 -13.12
CA PRO A 55 11.03 2.66 -13.02
C PRO A 55 9.96 2.48 -11.92
N PRO A 56 9.14 1.43 -11.98
CA PRO A 56 8.05 1.25 -11.02
C PRO A 56 8.59 0.78 -9.66
N LEU A 57 8.05 1.34 -8.58
CA LEU A 57 8.20 0.71 -7.26
C LEU A 57 7.31 -0.51 -7.18
N LEU A 58 7.88 -1.67 -6.88
CA LEU A 58 7.10 -2.86 -6.57
C LEU A 58 6.74 -2.87 -5.09
N VAL A 59 5.46 -2.98 -4.78
CA VAL A 59 4.98 -3.16 -3.41
C VAL A 59 4.31 -4.52 -3.33
N GLU A 60 4.86 -5.39 -2.48
CA GLU A 60 4.36 -6.72 -2.21
C GLU A 60 4.22 -6.93 -0.69
N THR A 61 3.02 -7.25 -0.22
CA THR A 61 2.75 -7.47 1.21
C THR A 61 1.49 -8.32 1.41
N VAL A 62 1.27 -8.75 2.65
CA VAL A 62 -0.01 -9.31 3.09
C VAL A 62 -0.81 -8.20 3.79
N LEU A 63 -1.94 -7.84 3.21
CA LEU A 63 -2.96 -7.02 3.84
C LEU A 63 -3.77 -7.89 4.80
N THR A 64 -3.55 -7.70 6.10
CA THR A 64 -4.22 -8.45 7.17
C THR A 64 -5.15 -7.57 7.98
N SER A 65 -6.26 -8.14 8.46
CA SER A 65 -7.11 -7.51 9.47
C SER A 65 -6.51 -7.57 10.89
N GLU A 66 -5.33 -8.18 11.04
CA GLU A 66 -4.59 -8.26 12.30
C GLU A 66 -3.46 -7.21 12.36
N GLU A 67 -2.50 -7.39 13.26
CA GLU A 67 -1.31 -6.56 13.33
C GLU A 67 -0.29 -6.93 12.25
N SER A 68 0.30 -5.91 11.62
CA SER A 68 1.44 -6.03 10.72
C SER A 68 2.57 -5.13 11.22
N LYS A 69 3.76 -5.70 11.39
CA LYS A 69 4.94 -5.06 11.99
C LYS A 69 6.16 -5.23 11.09
N GLY A 70 6.77 -4.11 10.71
CA GLY A 70 8.14 -4.04 10.20
C GLY A 70 9.08 -3.43 11.22
N ARG A 71 10.28 -3.07 10.78
CA ARG A 71 11.33 -2.44 11.58
C ARG A 71 11.05 -0.96 11.87
N LEU A 72 10.46 -0.24 10.91
CA LEU A 72 10.22 1.20 10.96
C LEU A 72 8.72 1.54 11.01
N ARG A 73 7.87 0.67 10.47
CA ARG A 73 6.43 0.91 10.38
C ARG A 73 5.65 -0.25 11.00
N SER A 74 4.46 0.06 11.51
CA SER A 74 3.51 -0.94 11.97
C SER A 74 2.09 -0.43 11.76
N GLY A 75 1.15 -1.35 11.61
CA GLY A 75 -0.27 -1.07 11.57
C GLY A 75 -1.05 -2.18 12.26
N ARG A 76 -2.25 -1.85 12.72
CA ARG A 76 -3.22 -2.82 13.22
C ARG A 76 -4.48 -2.73 12.41
N GLY A 77 -4.93 -3.82 11.82
CA GLY A 77 -6.19 -3.90 11.09
C GLY A 77 -7.40 -4.05 12.01
N GLU A 78 -8.55 -4.13 11.37
CA GLU A 78 -9.85 -4.40 12.00
C GLU A 78 -10.53 -5.51 11.20
N ARG A 79 -10.98 -6.54 11.92
CA ARG A 79 -11.68 -7.68 11.32
C ARG A 79 -12.97 -7.26 10.65
N LEU A 80 -13.38 -8.08 9.69
CA LEU A 80 -14.67 -7.96 9.03
C LEU A 80 -15.80 -8.01 10.06
N ASN A 81 -16.58 -6.93 10.10
CA ASN A 81 -17.75 -6.83 10.97
C ASN A 81 -19.02 -7.30 10.24
N GLU A 82 -20.14 -7.28 10.95
CA GLU A 82 -21.45 -7.71 10.44
C GLU A 82 -21.96 -6.85 9.26
N GLU A 83 -21.52 -5.59 9.17
CA GLU A 83 -21.81 -4.68 8.06
C GLU A 83 -20.92 -4.93 6.82
N GLY A 84 -20.01 -5.91 6.89
CA GLY A 84 -19.04 -6.20 5.84
C GLY A 84 -17.88 -5.21 5.77
N LYS A 85 -17.70 -4.32 6.76
CA LYS A 85 -16.56 -3.39 6.81
C LYS A 85 -15.36 -4.04 7.48
N CYS A 86 -14.18 -3.80 6.94
CA CYS A 86 -12.91 -4.17 7.55
C CYS A 86 -11.82 -3.13 7.24
N ARG A 87 -10.75 -3.17 8.02
CA ARG A 87 -9.53 -2.41 7.76
C ARG A 87 -8.35 -3.36 7.68
N LEU A 88 -7.69 -3.41 6.54
CA LEU A 88 -6.52 -4.24 6.32
C LEU A 88 -5.26 -3.41 6.33
N VAL A 89 -4.20 -3.95 6.92
CA VAL A 89 -2.89 -3.31 7.01
C VAL A 89 -1.81 -4.27 6.53
N GLY A 90 -0.77 -3.74 5.90
CA GLY A 90 0.40 -4.52 5.51
C GLY A 90 1.63 -3.63 5.53
N VAL A 91 2.74 -4.14 6.05
CA VAL A 91 4.05 -3.50 5.94
C VAL A 91 4.81 -4.16 4.80
N ALA A 92 5.34 -3.35 3.88
CA ALA A 92 6.17 -3.83 2.79
C ALA A 92 7.52 -3.12 2.82
N THR A 93 8.59 -3.88 2.60
CA THR A 93 9.87 -3.30 2.22
C THR A 93 9.78 -2.90 0.74
N VAL A 94 10.28 -1.71 0.42
CA VAL A 94 10.39 -1.20 -0.94
C VAL A 94 11.87 -1.08 -1.25
N ASP A 95 12.32 -1.85 -2.23
CA ASP A 95 13.72 -1.88 -2.66
C ASP A 95 14.04 -0.69 -3.58
N PRO A 96 15.33 -0.30 -3.70
CA PRO A 96 15.78 0.66 -4.70
C PRO A 96 15.41 0.20 -6.12
N ILE A 97 15.21 1.18 -7.01
CA ILE A 97 14.80 0.94 -8.40
C ILE A 97 15.83 1.40 -9.42
N ASP A 98 17.09 1.53 -8.99
CA ASP A 98 18.21 2.00 -9.80
C ASP A 98 17.97 3.40 -10.42
N ASP A 99 17.21 4.25 -9.71
CA ASP A 99 16.99 5.65 -10.04
C ASP A 99 17.52 6.53 -8.89
N PRO A 100 18.72 7.12 -9.00
CA PRO A 100 19.34 7.83 -7.89
C PRO A 100 18.51 9.00 -7.35
N PHE A 101 17.72 9.66 -8.20
CA PHE A 101 16.84 10.74 -7.76
C PHE A 101 15.70 10.17 -6.92
N MET A 102 15.06 9.08 -7.37
CA MET A 102 13.93 8.49 -6.68
C MET A 102 14.30 7.67 -5.46
N ASP A 103 15.40 6.92 -5.54
CA ASP A 103 15.98 6.20 -4.42
C ASP A 103 16.36 7.16 -3.30
N SER A 104 16.97 8.31 -3.63
CA SER A 104 17.30 9.35 -2.65
C SER A 104 16.05 10.07 -2.12
N PHE A 105 15.14 10.47 -3.02
CA PHE A 105 13.91 11.17 -2.64
C PHE A 105 13.09 10.35 -1.65
N LEU A 106 12.84 9.07 -1.95
CA LEU A 106 12.06 8.16 -1.12
C LEU A 106 12.86 7.46 -0.01
N ARG A 107 14.19 7.64 0.00
CA ARG A 107 15.14 7.01 0.94
C ARG A 107 15.10 5.49 0.87
N LEU A 108 15.16 4.94 -0.34
CA LEU A 108 15.15 3.50 -0.58
C LEU A 108 16.50 2.85 -0.19
N PRO A 109 16.49 1.60 0.33
CA PRO A 109 15.32 0.83 0.70
C PRO A 109 14.59 1.42 1.91
N THR A 110 13.27 1.33 1.91
CA THR A 110 12.43 1.82 3.02
C THR A 110 11.27 0.88 3.32
N GLU A 111 10.51 1.17 4.37
CA GLU A 111 9.25 0.48 4.66
C GLU A 111 8.06 1.40 4.37
N CYS A 112 7.05 0.85 3.70
CA CYS A 112 5.75 1.47 3.55
C CYS A 112 4.69 0.73 4.36
N LEU A 113 3.70 1.47 4.86
CA LEU A 113 2.50 0.94 5.48
C LEU A 113 1.34 1.07 4.49
N ALA A 114 0.87 -0.04 3.97
CA ALA A 114 -0.35 -0.13 3.21
C ALA A 114 -1.55 -0.19 4.17
N VAL A 115 -2.58 0.61 3.89
CA VAL A 115 -3.84 0.62 4.62
C VAL A 115 -4.98 0.56 3.61
N LEU A 116 -5.83 -0.45 3.73
CA LEU A 116 -7.00 -0.65 2.89
C LEU A 116 -8.25 -0.71 3.76
N ASN A 117 -9.11 0.30 3.66
CA ASN A 117 -10.47 0.20 4.19
C ASN A 117 -11.34 -0.42 3.10
N ALA A 118 -12.04 -1.50 3.43
CA ALA A 118 -12.84 -2.23 2.46
C ALA A 118 -14.25 -2.52 3.00
N THR A 119 -15.19 -2.63 2.06
CA THR A 119 -16.50 -3.22 2.30
C THR A 119 -16.61 -4.47 1.43
N ILE A 120 -16.78 -5.62 2.08
CA ILE A 120 -16.84 -6.92 1.45
C ILE A 120 -18.27 -7.45 1.59
N SER A 121 -18.91 -7.72 0.46
CA SER A 121 -20.19 -8.42 0.39
C SER A 121 -20.00 -9.81 -0.22
N PHE A 122 -20.79 -10.77 0.24
CA PHE A 122 -20.85 -12.10 -0.35
C PHE A 122 -22.14 -12.22 -1.15
N SER A 123 -22.04 -12.53 -2.44
CA SER A 123 -23.21 -12.88 -3.23
C SER A 123 -23.79 -14.20 -2.72
N ALA A 124 -25.12 -14.27 -2.61
CA ALA A 124 -25.79 -15.56 -2.46
C ALA A 124 -25.43 -16.45 -3.65
N SER A 125 -25.10 -17.71 -3.37
CA SER A 125 -24.87 -18.74 -4.39
C SER A 125 -26.18 -19.39 -4.76
#